data_AF-A0ABD1LNZ7-F1
#
_entry.id   AF-A0ABD1LNZ7-F1
#
_cell.length_a   1.000
_cell.length_b   1.000
_cell.length_c   1.000
_cell.angle_alpha   90.00
_cell.angle_beta   90.00
_cell.angle_gamma   90.00
#
_symmetry.space_group_name_H-M   'P 1'
#
loop_
_entity.id
_entity.type
_entity.pdbx_description
1 polymer ?
#
loop_
_entity_poly.entity_id
_entity_poly.type
_entity_poly.pdbx_seq_one_letter_code
_entity_poly.pdbx_strand_id
1 'polypeptide(L)'
;MGCFLSTPKDSGGNRRRPGSIGEVSAYVPGLRIPKPVDFAQSLGDYLSKNIVERLSALRTRIVVMAGQEGPTITRTKRKSATLHGGSTLADLQQALEDYLPVLLGLVENGSHLQYKVQFVWVNQEDDAEETAMSNAWYEVLSVLHLMAMLSLSQANLLLLPRTSTDGQPKVTEESRRASVDIFLKAAGYLDCAVRHVLPQLPAELRRNLPVDLVEGVLRALCLQALGQGVDIQLGMAIDSTKATLAVKRRLACEMVKYWQQAQDNIMNLPLANGWGEKHRLFVKWKYIEAKAAAYYYHGLILDEGNTEKSHGMAVAALQAADEYFKESKKLCEAFNATLPSSRNPPLWGTMKYLCEKIPKDTSSKVRINRDLYSYERIMETAPTLPDFALALKPDDYQLPQVDPSWRTENVKGGHGGATNHLNG
;
A
#
# COMPACT_ATOMS: atom_id res chain seq x y z
N MET A 1 -7.77 -29.95 -54.15
CA MET A 1 -8.55 -30.23 -52.92
C MET A 1 -7.66 -30.02 -51.71
N GLY A 2 -8.12 -29.27 -50.71
CA GLY A 2 -7.41 -29.10 -49.43
C GLY A 2 -7.20 -27.64 -49.04
N CYS A 3 -8.30 -26.90 -48.84
CA CYS A 3 -8.31 -25.58 -48.26
C CYS A 3 -8.28 -25.74 -46.72
N PHE A 4 -7.28 -25.19 -46.03
CA PHE A 4 -7.35 -24.99 -44.58
C PHE A 4 -7.35 -23.48 -44.31
N LEU A 5 -8.56 -22.98 -44.05
CA LEU A 5 -8.82 -21.68 -43.46
C LEU A 5 -8.40 -21.73 -41.98
N SER A 6 -7.29 -21.09 -41.64
CA SER A 6 -6.98 -20.74 -40.26
C SER A 6 -7.88 -19.58 -39.85
N THR A 7 -8.80 -19.85 -38.92
CA THR A 7 -9.57 -18.82 -38.23
C THR A 7 -8.63 -17.91 -37.43
N PRO A 8 -8.84 -16.58 -37.44
CA PRO A 8 -8.14 -15.70 -36.52
C PRO A 8 -8.69 -15.97 -35.12
N LYS A 9 -7.84 -16.41 -34.20
CA LYS A 9 -8.18 -16.41 -32.78
C LYS A 9 -8.39 -14.97 -32.35
N ASP A 10 -9.61 -14.69 -31.91
CA ASP A 10 -10.03 -13.45 -31.28
C ASP A 10 -8.98 -12.91 -30.30
N SER A 11 -8.68 -11.63 -30.49
CA SER A 11 -7.85 -10.77 -29.67
C SER A 11 -8.51 -10.43 -28.32
N GLY A 12 -8.97 -11.44 -27.59
CA GLY A 12 -9.55 -11.31 -26.24
C GLY A 12 -8.50 -11.62 -25.18
N GLY A 13 -7.71 -10.62 -24.80
CA GLY A 13 -6.62 -10.76 -23.83
C GLY A 13 -7.11 -11.04 -22.40
N ASN A 14 -7.46 -12.29 -22.11
CA ASN A 14 -7.58 -12.83 -20.76
C ASN A 14 -6.25 -12.68 -20.01
N ARG A 15 -6.04 -11.54 -19.34
CA ARG A 15 -4.95 -11.37 -18.35
C ARG A 15 -5.30 -12.22 -17.13
N ARG A 16 -4.94 -13.51 -17.18
CA ARG A 16 -5.05 -14.43 -16.05
C ARG A 16 -4.41 -13.79 -14.81
N ARG A 17 -5.17 -13.68 -13.71
CA ARG A 17 -4.66 -13.35 -12.37
C ARG A 17 -3.35 -14.14 -12.14
N PRO A 18 -2.27 -13.49 -11.68
CA PRO A 18 -0.97 -14.15 -11.59
C PRO A 18 -1.05 -15.33 -10.64
N GLY A 19 -0.45 -16.47 -10.98
CA GLY A 19 -0.42 -17.64 -10.08
C GLY A 19 0.39 -17.40 -8.81
N SER A 20 1.34 -16.46 -8.84
CA SER A 20 2.17 -16.06 -7.70
C SER A 20 2.63 -14.61 -7.81
N ILE A 21 2.83 -13.96 -6.66
CA ILE A 21 3.46 -12.64 -6.51
C ILE A 21 4.91 -12.69 -5.98
N GLY A 22 5.45 -13.89 -5.77
CA GLY A 22 6.85 -14.07 -5.36
C GLY A 22 7.12 -13.79 -3.87
N GLU A 23 8.31 -13.26 -3.59
CA GLU A 23 8.77 -12.94 -2.24
C GLU A 23 8.21 -11.60 -1.75
N VAL A 24 7.70 -11.59 -0.52
CA VAL A 24 7.04 -10.42 0.09
C VAL A 24 7.69 -10.08 1.42
N SER A 25 8.46 -8.98 1.45
CA SER A 25 8.87 -8.27 2.67
C SER A 25 7.89 -7.13 3.01
N ALA A 26 7.37 -6.46 1.99
CA ALA A 26 6.31 -5.47 2.09
C ALA A 26 5.22 -5.81 1.08
N TYR A 27 3.98 -5.99 1.56
CA TYR A 27 2.87 -6.34 0.70
C TYR A 27 2.30 -5.13 -0.05
N VAL A 28 1.98 -5.35 -1.32
CA VAL A 28 1.35 -4.40 -2.22
C VAL A 28 0.04 -5.06 -2.67
N PRO A 29 -1.13 -4.53 -2.26
CA PRO A 29 -2.39 -4.92 -2.85
C PRO A 29 -2.39 -4.56 -4.34
N GLY A 30 -3.15 -5.30 -5.14
CA GLY A 30 -2.93 -5.37 -6.58
C GLY A 30 -2.88 -4.01 -7.31
N LEU A 31 -2.15 -3.96 -8.43
CA LEU A 31 -1.92 -2.70 -9.16
C LEU A 31 -3.06 -2.36 -10.10
N ARG A 32 -3.41 -1.07 -10.13
CA ARG A 32 -4.27 -0.52 -11.17
C ARG A 32 -3.48 -0.30 -12.46
N ILE A 33 -4.03 -0.70 -13.60
CA ILE A 33 -3.40 -0.51 -14.92
C ILE A 33 -4.31 0.35 -15.80
N PRO A 34 -3.86 1.55 -16.23
CA PRO A 34 -4.67 2.42 -17.05
C PRO A 34 -4.80 1.86 -18.47
N LYS A 35 -5.96 2.06 -19.10
CA LYS A 35 -6.19 1.78 -20.53
C LYS A 35 -5.99 3.04 -21.38
N PRO A 36 -5.71 2.92 -22.69
CA PRO A 36 -5.64 4.08 -23.59
C PRO A 36 -6.92 4.95 -23.54
N VAL A 37 -6.75 6.25 -23.73
CA VAL A 37 -7.84 7.25 -23.79
C VAL A 37 -7.60 8.13 -25.01
N ASP A 38 -8.64 8.37 -25.80
CA ASP A 38 -8.61 9.35 -26.88
C ASP A 38 -9.08 10.72 -26.37
N PHE A 39 -8.11 11.55 -25.98
CA PHE A 39 -8.39 12.92 -25.57
C PHE A 39 -8.79 13.82 -26.73
N ALA A 40 -8.35 13.54 -27.95
CA ALA A 40 -8.70 14.37 -29.11
C ALA A 40 -10.19 14.27 -29.40
N GLN A 41 -10.75 13.06 -29.33
CA GLN A 41 -12.18 12.83 -29.47
C GLN A 41 -13.00 13.55 -28.37
N SER A 42 -12.51 13.54 -27.14
CA SER A 42 -13.29 14.02 -25.97
C SER A 42 -13.11 15.52 -25.69
N LEU A 43 -11.95 16.07 -25.98
CA LEU A 43 -11.52 17.43 -25.58
C LEU A 43 -11.13 18.33 -26.75
N GLY A 44 -11.03 17.80 -27.98
CA GLY A 44 -10.54 18.55 -29.15
C GLY A 44 -11.33 19.81 -29.48
N ASP A 45 -12.63 19.81 -29.19
CA ASP A 45 -13.50 20.98 -29.40
C ASP A 45 -13.43 22.01 -28.26
N TYR A 46 -12.80 21.67 -27.14
CA TYR A 46 -12.82 22.47 -25.92
C TYR A 46 -11.45 23.05 -25.56
N LEU A 47 -10.36 22.42 -25.99
CA LEU A 47 -9.00 22.75 -25.59
C LEU A 47 -8.09 22.95 -26.81
N SER A 48 -7.04 23.75 -26.66
CA SER A 48 -6.03 23.84 -27.70
C SER A 48 -5.36 22.49 -27.97
N LYS A 49 -4.97 22.31 -29.24
CA LYS A 49 -4.24 21.13 -29.73
C LYS A 49 -3.04 20.77 -28.85
N ASN A 50 -2.30 21.78 -28.36
CA ASN A 50 -1.11 21.56 -27.53
C ASN A 50 -1.43 20.83 -26.22
N ILE A 51 -2.50 21.22 -25.51
CA ILE A 51 -2.87 20.57 -24.24
C ILE A 51 -3.39 19.16 -24.48
N VAL A 52 -4.21 18.98 -25.51
CA VAL A 52 -4.75 17.67 -25.90
C VAL A 52 -3.62 16.70 -26.26
N GLU A 53 -2.66 17.14 -27.07
CA GLU A 53 -1.48 16.34 -27.42
C GLU A 53 -0.62 16.01 -26.19
N ARG A 54 -0.43 16.97 -25.29
CA ARG A 54 0.35 16.77 -24.06
C ARG A 54 -0.31 15.77 -23.10
N LEU A 55 -1.61 15.90 -22.84
CA LEU A 55 -2.38 14.91 -22.05
C LEU A 55 -2.28 13.52 -22.68
N SER A 56 -2.44 13.44 -24.00
CA SER A 56 -2.36 12.19 -24.75
C SER A 56 -0.98 11.54 -24.63
N ALA A 57 0.10 12.31 -24.80
CA ALA A 57 1.46 11.82 -24.73
C ALA A 57 1.83 11.31 -23.33
N LEU A 58 1.53 12.10 -22.28
CA LEU A 58 1.83 11.75 -20.89
C LEU A 58 1.06 10.49 -20.47
N ARG A 59 -0.24 10.45 -20.78
CA ARG A 59 -1.06 9.29 -20.44
C ARG A 59 -0.66 8.05 -21.22
N THR A 60 -0.31 8.17 -22.51
CA THR A 60 0.19 7.05 -23.32
C THR A 60 1.48 6.48 -22.73
N ARG A 61 2.41 7.34 -22.31
CA ARG A 61 3.65 6.91 -21.62
C ARG A 61 3.33 6.09 -20.37
N ILE A 62 2.40 6.56 -19.53
CA ILE A 62 1.96 5.83 -18.33
C ILE A 62 1.34 4.47 -18.71
N VAL A 63 0.43 4.42 -19.69
CA VAL A 63 -0.24 3.19 -20.12
C VAL A 63 0.78 2.15 -20.60
N VAL A 64 1.78 2.58 -21.39
CA VAL A 64 2.85 1.69 -21.87
C VAL A 64 3.69 1.18 -20.71
N MET A 65 4.15 2.07 -19.82
CA MET A 65 4.99 1.70 -18.68
C MET A 65 4.23 0.80 -17.69
N ALA A 66 3.02 1.17 -17.27
CA ALA A 66 2.19 0.38 -16.37
C ALA A 66 1.76 -0.96 -16.98
N GLY A 67 1.55 -1.02 -18.30
CA GLY A 67 1.27 -2.26 -19.01
C GLY A 67 2.46 -3.24 -19.03
N GLN A 68 3.69 -2.73 -19.01
CA GLN A 68 4.91 -3.53 -18.89
C GLN A 68 5.21 -3.92 -17.44
N GLU A 69 4.99 -3.01 -16.50
CA GLU A 69 5.27 -3.23 -15.07
C GLU A 69 4.22 -4.11 -14.39
N GLY A 70 2.93 -4.00 -14.71
CA GLY A 70 1.86 -4.74 -14.06
C GLY A 70 2.05 -6.27 -14.01
N PRO A 71 2.39 -6.95 -15.13
CA PRO A 71 2.70 -8.38 -15.14
C PRO A 71 4.05 -8.75 -14.52
N THR A 72 4.93 -7.77 -14.32
CA THR A 72 6.34 -7.97 -13.95
C THR A 72 6.56 -7.72 -12.46
N ILE A 73 5.80 -6.83 -11.82
CA ILE A 73 5.87 -6.60 -10.36
C ILE A 73 5.45 -7.84 -9.58
N THR A 74 4.55 -8.66 -10.12
CA THR A 74 4.17 -9.96 -9.53
C THR A 74 5.16 -11.08 -9.85
N ARG A 75 6.04 -10.89 -10.84
CA ARG A 75 7.14 -11.80 -11.13
C ARG A 75 8.40 -11.17 -10.53
N THR A 76 8.75 -11.55 -9.32
CA THR A 76 10.05 -11.24 -8.67
C THR A 76 11.28 -11.77 -9.44
N LYS A 77 11.24 -11.89 -10.78
CA LYS A 77 12.41 -11.98 -11.63
C LYS A 77 13.07 -10.61 -11.68
N ARG A 78 14.04 -10.42 -10.78
CA ARG A 78 15.03 -9.34 -10.80
C ARG A 78 15.61 -9.20 -12.22
N LYS A 79 15.10 -8.26 -13.02
CA LYS A 79 15.81 -7.84 -14.23
C LYS A 79 16.90 -6.86 -13.82
N SER A 80 18.11 -7.12 -14.30
CA SER A 80 19.21 -6.16 -14.32
C SER A 80 18.68 -4.81 -14.80
N ALA A 81 19.17 -3.73 -14.19
CA ALA A 81 19.02 -2.38 -14.71
C ALA A 81 19.19 -2.40 -16.24
N THR A 82 18.34 -1.66 -16.94
CA THR A 82 18.56 -1.39 -18.36
C THR A 82 19.95 -0.77 -18.52
N LEU A 83 20.52 -0.79 -19.72
CA LEU A 83 21.87 -0.27 -20.04
C LEU A 83 22.15 1.17 -19.55
N HIS A 84 21.15 1.88 -19.03
CA HIS A 84 21.19 3.26 -18.56
C HIS A 84 20.98 3.41 -17.02
N GLY A 85 20.98 2.32 -16.24
CA GLY A 85 21.01 2.40 -14.77
C GLY A 85 19.72 2.86 -14.05
N GLY A 86 18.63 3.12 -14.78
CA GLY A 86 17.33 3.52 -14.23
C GLY A 86 16.46 2.34 -13.76
N SER A 87 15.58 2.59 -12.77
CA SER A 87 14.54 1.65 -12.33
C SER A 87 13.23 1.97 -13.03
N THR A 88 12.62 0.97 -13.68
CA THR A 88 11.35 1.14 -14.40
C THR A 88 10.20 1.61 -13.51
N LEU A 89 10.21 1.25 -12.21
CA LEU A 89 9.27 1.76 -11.22
C LEU A 89 9.45 3.27 -10.97
N ALA A 90 10.69 3.73 -10.88
CA ALA A 90 11.00 5.15 -10.70
C ALA A 90 10.63 5.94 -11.95
N ASP A 91 10.85 5.39 -13.15
CA ASP A 91 10.47 6.03 -14.41
C ASP A 91 8.94 6.16 -14.54
N LEU A 92 8.18 5.14 -14.11
CA LEU A 92 6.71 5.19 -14.08
C LEU A 92 6.20 6.16 -12.99
N GLN A 93 6.84 6.18 -11.81
CA GLN A 93 6.54 7.16 -10.76
C GLN A 93 6.71 8.59 -11.29
N GLN A 94 7.82 8.88 -11.96
CA GLN A 94 8.07 10.18 -12.57
C GLN A 94 7.04 10.51 -13.65
N ALA A 95 6.66 9.55 -14.50
CA ALA A 95 5.64 9.77 -15.52
C ALA A 95 4.28 10.15 -14.92
N LEU A 96 3.91 9.59 -13.76
CA LEU A 96 2.70 9.96 -13.02
C LEU A 96 2.81 11.37 -12.42
N GLU A 97 3.98 11.72 -11.86
CA GLU A 97 4.28 13.06 -11.34
C GLU A 97 4.25 14.13 -12.45
N ASP A 98 4.72 13.81 -13.65
CA ASP A 98 4.68 14.70 -14.82
C ASP A 98 3.24 14.90 -15.36
N TYR A 99 2.39 13.87 -15.24
CA TYR A 99 1.01 13.88 -15.74
C TYR A 99 0.05 14.66 -14.84
N LEU A 100 0.22 14.54 -13.52
CA LEU A 100 -0.71 15.07 -12.54
C LEU A 100 -0.96 16.60 -12.67
N PRO A 101 0.05 17.48 -12.84
CA PRO A 101 -0.16 18.92 -13.06
C PRO A 101 -1.01 19.25 -14.29
N VAL A 102 -0.84 18.47 -15.37
CA VAL A 102 -1.59 18.68 -16.61
C VAL A 102 -3.01 18.16 -16.46
N LEU A 103 -3.19 17.01 -15.81
CA LEU A 103 -4.51 16.43 -15.51
C LEU A 103 -5.36 17.35 -14.62
N LEU A 104 -4.75 18.00 -13.63
CA LEU A 104 -5.46 18.87 -12.69
C LEU A 104 -6.12 20.08 -13.36
N GLY A 105 -5.67 20.49 -14.54
CA GLY A 105 -6.36 21.54 -15.30
C GLY A 105 -7.76 21.15 -15.80
N LEU A 106 -8.07 19.84 -15.90
CA LEU A 106 -9.43 19.38 -16.20
C LEU A 106 -10.42 19.62 -15.06
N VAL A 107 -9.93 19.74 -13.82
CA VAL A 107 -10.75 19.96 -12.61
C VAL A 107 -10.61 21.37 -12.03
N GLU A 108 -9.74 22.19 -12.61
CA GLU A 108 -9.48 23.55 -12.14
C GLU A 108 -10.78 24.37 -12.13
N ASN A 109 -11.03 25.08 -11.03
CA ASN A 109 -12.20 25.94 -10.82
C ASN A 109 -13.56 25.26 -11.06
N GLY A 110 -13.66 23.94 -10.87
CA GLY A 110 -14.92 23.20 -11.10
C GLY A 110 -15.31 23.12 -12.57
N SER A 111 -14.34 23.15 -13.47
CA SER A 111 -14.56 23.09 -14.92
C SER A 111 -15.42 21.91 -15.34
N HIS A 112 -16.36 22.15 -16.26
CA HIS A 112 -17.19 21.11 -16.87
C HIS A 112 -16.38 20.06 -17.64
N LEU A 113 -15.12 20.36 -17.96
CA LEU A 113 -14.16 19.43 -18.56
C LEU A 113 -13.93 18.18 -17.71
N GLN A 114 -14.14 18.29 -16.39
CA GLN A 114 -13.96 17.16 -15.48
C GLN A 114 -14.84 15.96 -15.82
N TYR A 115 -15.94 16.13 -16.56
CA TYR A 115 -16.85 15.05 -16.96
C TYR A 115 -16.73 14.64 -18.43
N LYS A 116 -15.84 15.27 -19.21
CA LYS A 116 -15.77 15.07 -20.67
C LYS A 116 -15.02 13.81 -21.09
N VAL A 117 -14.14 13.31 -20.24
CA VAL A 117 -13.29 12.15 -20.56
C VAL A 117 -13.72 10.96 -19.72
N GLN A 118 -13.93 9.83 -20.38
CA GLN A 118 -14.12 8.55 -19.69
C GLN A 118 -12.75 7.91 -19.44
N PHE A 119 -12.42 7.72 -18.17
CA PHE A 119 -11.18 7.08 -17.75
C PHE A 119 -11.42 5.63 -17.41
N VAL A 120 -10.61 4.76 -17.99
CA VAL A 120 -10.73 3.30 -17.81
C VAL A 120 -9.47 2.76 -17.16
N TRP A 121 -9.67 2.01 -16.08
CA TRP A 121 -8.62 1.37 -15.30
C TRP A 121 -8.95 -0.10 -15.06
N VAL A 122 -7.97 -0.96 -15.27
CA VAL A 122 -8.01 -2.33 -14.78
C VAL A 122 -7.66 -2.30 -13.30
N ASN A 123 -8.40 -3.03 -12.47
CA ASN A 123 -8.10 -3.24 -11.06
C ASN A 123 -7.96 -4.74 -10.79
N GLN A 124 -7.33 -5.10 -9.67
CA GLN A 124 -7.05 -6.51 -9.34
C GLN A 124 -7.88 -7.02 -8.15
N GLU A 125 -8.43 -6.12 -7.32
CA GLU A 125 -9.18 -6.46 -6.10
C GLU A 125 -10.70 -6.57 -6.31
N ASP A 126 -11.21 -6.14 -7.47
CA ASP A 126 -12.62 -6.32 -7.84
C ASP A 126 -12.83 -7.54 -8.75
N ASP A 127 -14.05 -8.07 -8.77
CA ASP A 127 -14.48 -9.09 -9.72
C ASP A 127 -14.80 -8.50 -11.10
N ALA A 128 -15.17 -7.22 -11.16
CA ALA A 128 -15.37 -6.52 -12.43
C ALA A 128 -14.07 -6.38 -13.23
N GLU A 129 -12.91 -6.44 -12.57
CA GLU A 129 -11.53 -6.31 -13.08
C GLU A 129 -11.22 -5.01 -13.87
N GLU A 130 -12.24 -4.25 -14.27
CA GLU A 130 -12.14 -3.00 -15.01
C GLU A 130 -13.21 -2.02 -14.54
N THR A 131 -12.86 -0.75 -14.44
CA THR A 131 -13.75 0.32 -14.02
C THR A 131 -13.59 1.52 -14.95
N ALA A 132 -14.70 1.95 -15.54
CA ALA A 132 -14.79 3.11 -16.40
C ALA A 132 -15.62 4.21 -15.73
N MET A 133 -15.06 5.41 -15.58
CA MET A 133 -15.78 6.57 -15.02
C MET A 133 -15.46 7.85 -15.77
N SER A 134 -16.49 8.63 -16.08
CA SER A 134 -16.37 9.93 -16.73
C SER A 134 -16.14 11.05 -15.71
N ASN A 135 -15.00 11.00 -15.03
CA ASN A 135 -14.66 12.00 -14.03
C ASN A 135 -13.13 12.15 -13.85
N ALA A 136 -12.62 13.37 -13.96
CA ALA A 136 -11.19 13.65 -13.82
C ALA A 136 -10.67 13.53 -12.37
N TRP A 137 -11.50 13.75 -11.34
CA TRP A 137 -11.10 13.44 -9.95
C TRP A 137 -10.94 11.93 -9.72
N TYR A 138 -11.69 11.09 -10.44
CA TYR A 138 -11.49 9.64 -10.40
C TYR A 138 -10.15 9.23 -11.05
N GLU A 139 -9.74 9.91 -12.13
CA GLU A 139 -8.40 9.73 -12.71
C GLU A 139 -7.32 10.17 -11.72
N VAL A 140 -7.45 11.36 -11.10
CA VAL A 140 -6.52 11.84 -10.07
C VAL A 140 -6.40 10.84 -8.92
N LEU A 141 -7.54 10.32 -8.43
CA LEU A 141 -7.58 9.31 -7.39
C LEU A 141 -6.84 8.03 -7.79
N SER A 142 -7.07 7.55 -9.02
CA SER A 142 -6.42 6.36 -9.57
C SER A 142 -4.91 6.55 -9.73
N VAL A 143 -4.46 7.75 -10.12
CA VAL A 143 -3.05 8.13 -10.22
C VAL A 143 -2.39 8.10 -8.85
N LEU A 144 -2.96 8.77 -7.83
CA LEU A 144 -2.41 8.77 -6.47
C LEU A 144 -2.35 7.37 -5.87
N HIS A 145 -3.39 6.55 -6.09
CA HIS A 145 -3.37 5.15 -5.67
C HIS A 145 -2.21 4.37 -6.32
N LEU A 146 -2.03 4.50 -7.64
CA LEU A 146 -0.91 3.83 -8.32
C LEU A 146 0.45 4.31 -7.80
N MET A 147 0.63 5.62 -7.57
CA MET A 147 1.86 6.19 -7.00
C MET A 147 2.17 5.59 -5.62
N ALA A 148 1.16 5.40 -4.78
CA ALA A 148 1.31 4.74 -3.49
C ALA A 148 1.72 3.26 -3.65
N MET A 149 1.08 2.50 -4.54
CA MET A 149 1.40 1.10 -4.76
C MET A 149 2.80 0.88 -5.36
N LEU A 150 3.26 1.79 -6.22
CA LEU A 150 4.63 1.79 -6.74
C LEU A 150 5.65 2.05 -5.63
N SER A 151 5.35 2.97 -4.72
CA SER A 151 6.17 3.25 -3.55
C SER A 151 6.27 2.02 -2.63
N LEU A 152 5.15 1.35 -2.32
CA LEU A 152 5.17 0.09 -1.56
C LEU A 152 5.95 -1.02 -2.27
N SER A 153 5.85 -1.10 -3.61
CA SER A 153 6.62 -2.05 -4.42
C SER A 153 8.12 -1.77 -4.34
N GLN A 154 8.52 -0.50 -4.36
CA GLN A 154 9.91 -0.09 -4.21
C GLN A 154 10.46 -0.44 -2.82
N ALA A 155 9.68 -0.19 -1.77
CA ALA A 155 10.03 -0.58 -0.41
C ALA A 155 10.20 -2.11 -0.31
N ASN A 156 9.30 -2.89 -0.91
CA ASN A 156 9.44 -4.36 -0.96
C ASN A 156 10.79 -4.76 -1.57
N LEU A 157 11.15 -4.21 -2.74
CA LEU A 157 12.41 -4.53 -3.44
C LEU A 157 13.66 -4.17 -2.62
N LEU A 158 13.64 -3.07 -1.87
CA LEU A 158 14.75 -2.69 -0.99
C LEU A 158 14.89 -3.64 0.20
N LEU A 159 13.78 -4.20 0.66
CA LEU A 159 13.69 -5.08 1.82
C LEU A 159 13.83 -6.58 1.48
N LEU A 160 13.98 -6.94 0.21
CA LEU A 160 14.33 -8.30 -0.18
C LEU A 160 15.83 -8.54 0.03
N PRO A 161 16.23 -9.57 0.81
CA PRO A 161 17.64 -9.86 1.04
C PRO A 161 18.45 -10.07 -0.25
N ARG A 162 19.66 -9.51 -0.29
CA ARG A 162 20.63 -9.74 -1.37
C ARG A 162 21.72 -10.68 -0.88
N THR A 163 22.16 -11.61 -1.73
CA THR A 163 23.35 -12.44 -1.46
C THR A 163 24.56 -11.53 -1.38
N SER A 164 25.15 -11.39 -0.20
CA SER A 164 26.41 -10.66 -0.01
C SER A 164 27.60 -11.50 -0.51
N THR A 165 28.77 -10.87 -0.62
CA THR A 165 30.05 -11.55 -0.88
C THR A 165 30.36 -12.65 0.14
N ASP A 166 29.79 -12.56 1.35
CA ASP A 166 29.94 -13.54 2.43
C ASP A 166 28.88 -14.65 2.39
N GLY A 167 28.04 -14.70 1.34
CA GLY A 167 27.05 -15.76 1.12
C GLY A 167 25.80 -15.70 2.00
N GLN A 168 25.70 -14.76 2.95
CA GLN A 168 24.50 -14.59 3.77
C GLN A 168 23.54 -13.53 3.19
N PRO A 169 22.26 -13.86 2.95
CA PRO A 169 21.27 -12.87 2.54
C PRO A 169 21.09 -11.80 3.61
N LYS A 170 21.33 -10.53 3.29
CA LYS A 170 21.15 -9.40 4.23
C LYS A 170 20.49 -8.20 3.57
N VAL A 171 19.69 -7.48 4.34
CA VAL A 171 19.17 -6.14 4.00
C VAL A 171 20.09 -5.11 4.67
N THR A 172 20.59 -4.13 3.92
CA THR A 172 21.50 -3.11 4.45
C THR A 172 20.76 -2.13 5.37
N GLU A 173 21.48 -1.45 6.25
CA GLU A 173 20.86 -0.45 7.13
C GLU A 173 20.31 0.74 6.33
N GLU A 174 21.01 1.13 5.26
CA GLU A 174 20.59 2.17 4.33
C GLU A 174 19.27 1.80 3.65
N SER A 175 19.13 0.56 3.17
CA SER A 175 17.87 0.07 2.58
C SER A 175 16.72 0.11 3.58
N ARG A 176 16.97 -0.22 4.85
CA ARG A 176 15.95 -0.13 5.91
C ARG A 176 15.53 1.30 6.18
N ARG A 177 16.49 2.24 6.26
CA ARG A 177 16.19 3.66 6.46
C ARG A 177 15.40 4.22 5.28
N ALA A 178 15.88 3.97 4.07
CA ALA A 178 15.21 4.41 2.84
C ALA A 178 13.80 3.82 2.68
N SER A 179 13.58 2.57 3.11
CA SER A 179 12.23 1.99 3.04
C SER A 179 11.25 2.68 3.98
N VAL A 180 11.70 3.16 5.15
CA VAL A 180 10.85 3.96 6.06
C VAL A 180 10.38 5.22 5.36
N ASP A 181 11.30 5.98 4.75
CA ASP A 181 10.95 7.21 4.02
C ASP A 181 9.96 6.94 2.87
N ILE A 182 10.15 5.83 2.14
CA ILE A 182 9.24 5.41 1.06
C ILE A 182 7.85 5.04 1.60
N PHE A 183 7.75 4.42 2.78
CA PHE A 183 6.45 4.15 3.42
C PHE A 183 5.73 5.43 3.82
N LEU A 184 6.45 6.45 4.32
CA LEU A 184 5.85 7.75 4.66
C LEU A 184 5.33 8.46 3.39
N LYS A 185 6.10 8.39 2.30
CA LYS A 185 5.70 8.91 0.98
C LYS A 185 4.45 8.19 0.45
N ALA A 186 4.39 6.86 0.53
CA ALA A 186 3.21 6.08 0.14
C ALA A 186 1.97 6.47 0.96
N ALA A 187 2.14 6.61 2.28
CA ALA A 187 1.08 7.08 3.16
C ALA A 187 0.63 8.50 2.81
N GLY A 188 1.55 9.41 2.46
CA GLY A 188 1.23 10.78 2.04
C GLY A 188 0.33 10.84 0.80
N TYR A 189 0.61 10.02 -0.21
CA TYR A 189 -0.25 9.92 -1.39
C TYR A 189 -1.68 9.46 -1.05
N LEU A 190 -1.80 8.47 -0.16
CA LEU A 190 -3.09 7.91 0.25
C LEU A 190 -3.86 8.86 1.18
N ASP A 191 -3.18 9.56 2.09
CA ASP A 191 -3.79 10.57 2.94
C ASP A 191 -4.31 11.74 2.11
N CYS A 192 -3.52 12.21 1.13
CA CYS A 192 -3.96 13.22 0.17
C CYS A 192 -5.17 12.74 -0.65
N ALA A 193 -5.16 11.49 -1.12
CA ALA A 193 -6.30 10.90 -1.82
C ALA A 193 -7.58 10.94 -0.97
N VAL A 194 -7.48 10.56 0.30
CA VAL A 194 -8.63 10.53 1.23
C VAL A 194 -9.10 11.92 1.62
N ARG A 195 -8.18 12.84 1.95
CA ARG A 195 -8.50 14.17 2.49
C ARG A 195 -8.86 15.20 1.43
N HIS A 196 -8.23 15.13 0.26
CA HIS A 196 -8.30 16.21 -0.73
C HIS A 196 -8.98 15.79 -2.04
N VAL A 197 -8.90 14.51 -2.42
CA VAL A 197 -9.44 14.03 -3.71
C VAL A 197 -10.82 13.40 -3.56
N LEU A 198 -11.00 12.45 -2.63
CA LEU A 198 -12.30 11.81 -2.41
C LEU A 198 -13.43 12.83 -2.18
N PRO A 199 -13.28 13.91 -1.38
CA PRO A 199 -14.37 14.87 -1.16
C PRO A 199 -14.82 15.62 -2.43
N GLN A 200 -13.98 15.64 -3.47
CA GLN A 200 -14.31 16.27 -4.75
C GLN A 200 -15.21 15.41 -5.64
N LEU A 201 -15.31 14.10 -5.34
CA LEU A 201 -16.18 13.19 -6.06
C LEU A 201 -17.63 13.33 -5.58
N PRO A 202 -18.60 13.48 -6.50
CA PRO A 202 -20.03 13.44 -6.17
C PRO A 202 -20.37 12.17 -5.37
N ALA A 203 -21.33 12.29 -4.43
CA ALA A 203 -21.70 11.18 -3.54
C ALA A 203 -22.12 9.91 -4.30
N GLU A 204 -22.81 10.08 -5.44
CA GLU A 204 -23.19 8.96 -6.30
C GLU A 204 -21.98 8.25 -6.90
N LEU A 205 -21.00 9.01 -7.40
CA LEU A 205 -19.77 8.45 -7.95
C LEU A 205 -18.94 7.76 -6.88
N ARG A 206 -18.87 8.32 -5.67
CA ARG A 206 -18.18 7.69 -4.53
C ARG A 206 -18.75 6.33 -4.15
N ARG A 207 -20.08 6.15 -4.24
CA ARG A 207 -20.74 4.85 -3.97
C ARG A 207 -20.42 3.79 -5.02
N ASN A 208 -20.08 4.22 -6.23
CA ASN A 208 -19.77 3.34 -7.36
C ASN A 208 -18.27 3.10 -7.55
N LEU A 209 -17.42 3.62 -6.64
CA LEU A 209 -15.98 3.37 -6.71
C LEU A 209 -15.69 1.88 -6.61
N PRO A 210 -14.71 1.37 -7.38
CA PRO A 210 -14.25 0.00 -7.23
C PRO A 210 -13.65 -0.19 -5.83
N VAL A 211 -13.67 -1.44 -5.35
CA VAL A 211 -13.35 -1.76 -3.94
C VAL A 211 -11.95 -1.27 -3.53
N ASP A 212 -10.98 -1.23 -4.44
CA ASP A 212 -9.62 -0.74 -4.19
C ASP A 212 -9.53 0.78 -3.95
N LEU A 213 -10.55 1.54 -4.36
CA LEU A 213 -10.62 2.99 -4.19
C LEU A 213 -11.66 3.47 -3.17
N VAL A 214 -12.37 2.56 -2.50
CA VAL A 214 -13.28 2.97 -1.42
C VAL A 214 -12.47 3.50 -0.24
N GLU A 215 -13.06 4.47 0.48
CA GLU A 215 -12.37 5.20 1.54
C GLU A 215 -11.72 4.29 2.59
N GLY A 216 -12.40 3.22 3.00
CA GLY A 216 -11.86 2.26 3.97
C GLY A 216 -10.60 1.56 3.48
N VAL A 217 -10.54 1.11 2.21
CA VAL A 217 -9.32 0.50 1.66
C VAL A 217 -8.18 1.51 1.59
N LEU A 218 -8.43 2.74 1.14
CA LEU A 218 -7.41 3.78 1.07
C LEU A 218 -6.84 4.14 2.46
N ARG A 219 -7.72 4.25 3.48
CA ARG A 219 -7.30 4.47 4.88
C ARG A 219 -6.49 3.30 5.41
N ALA A 220 -6.92 2.07 5.15
CA ALA A 220 -6.19 0.88 5.59
C ALA A 220 -4.82 0.74 4.93
N LEU A 221 -4.71 1.04 3.64
CA LEU A 221 -3.43 1.11 2.92
C LEU A 221 -2.49 2.16 3.51
N CYS A 222 -3.03 3.34 3.86
CA CYS A 222 -2.25 4.40 4.50
C CYS A 222 -1.70 3.94 5.86
N LEU A 223 -2.54 3.31 6.67
CA LEU A 223 -2.16 2.77 7.98
C LEU A 223 -1.22 1.56 7.86
N GLN A 224 -1.40 0.72 6.84
CA GLN A 224 -0.49 -0.38 6.51
C GLN A 224 0.91 0.14 6.21
N ALA A 225 1.05 1.18 5.39
CA ALA A 225 2.35 1.77 5.08
C ALA A 225 3.06 2.26 6.35
N LEU A 226 2.35 2.99 7.23
CA LEU A 226 2.89 3.44 8.51
C LEU A 226 3.24 2.27 9.45
N GLY A 227 2.38 1.26 9.54
CA GLY A 227 2.60 0.05 10.35
C GLY A 227 3.83 -0.74 9.89
N GLN A 228 4.06 -0.82 8.56
CA GLN A 228 5.29 -1.40 7.99
C GLN A 228 6.51 -0.53 8.32
N GLY A 229 6.40 0.80 8.27
CA GLY A 229 7.47 1.70 8.68
C GLY A 229 7.89 1.49 10.14
N VAL A 230 6.94 1.35 11.06
CA VAL A 230 7.25 1.08 12.48
C VAL A 230 7.87 -0.31 12.68
N ASP A 231 7.45 -1.32 11.92
CA ASP A 231 8.07 -2.65 11.95
C ASP A 231 9.57 -2.58 11.62
N ILE A 232 9.93 -1.80 10.59
CA ILE A 232 11.34 -1.57 10.25
C ILE A 232 12.08 -0.84 11.37
N GLN A 233 11.48 0.20 11.97
CA GLN A 233 12.06 0.90 13.13
C GLN A 233 12.26 -0.03 14.33
N LEU A 234 11.31 -0.93 14.61
CA LEU A 234 11.43 -1.92 15.67
C LEU A 234 12.59 -2.88 15.37
N GLY A 235 12.72 -3.37 14.14
CA GLY A 235 13.85 -4.19 13.72
C GLY A 235 15.20 -3.49 13.91
N MET A 236 15.29 -2.20 13.55
CA MET A 236 16.50 -1.39 13.80
C MET A 236 16.77 -1.19 15.29
N ALA A 237 15.72 -1.00 16.11
CA ALA A 237 15.86 -0.89 17.56
C ALA A 237 16.32 -2.21 18.19
N ILE A 238 15.89 -3.37 17.67
CA ILE A 238 16.33 -4.69 18.14
C ILE A 238 17.83 -4.86 17.95
N ASP A 239 18.35 -4.48 16.78
CA ASP A 239 19.77 -4.58 16.43
C ASP A 239 20.65 -3.56 17.18
N SER A 240 20.04 -2.51 17.74
CA SER A 240 20.75 -1.43 18.42
C SER A 240 20.97 -1.73 19.89
N THR A 241 22.23 -1.70 20.32
CA THR A 241 22.62 -1.80 21.74
C THR A 241 22.17 -0.58 22.57
N LYS A 242 21.84 0.54 21.92
CA LYS A 242 21.39 1.78 22.57
C LYS A 242 19.88 1.80 22.83
N ALA A 243 19.10 0.96 22.14
CA ALA A 243 17.65 0.98 22.27
C ALA A 243 17.19 0.17 23.49
N THR A 244 16.53 0.85 24.44
CA THR A 244 16.00 0.23 25.65
C THR A 244 14.79 -0.66 25.37
N LEU A 245 14.43 -1.54 26.32
CA LEU A 245 13.18 -2.31 26.24
C LEU A 245 11.96 -1.40 26.14
N ALA A 246 11.96 -0.24 26.82
CA ALA A 246 10.87 0.73 26.74
C ALA A 246 10.65 1.26 25.32
N VAL A 247 11.73 1.53 24.57
CA VAL A 247 11.65 1.93 23.16
C VAL A 247 11.06 0.81 22.31
N LYS A 248 11.52 -0.44 22.48
CA LYS A 248 11.03 -1.60 21.73
C LYS A 248 9.56 -1.88 22.01
N ARG A 249 9.13 -1.81 23.29
CA ARG A 249 7.73 -1.91 23.69
C ARG A 249 6.88 -0.82 23.05
N ARG A 250 7.33 0.44 23.09
CA ARG A 250 6.60 1.56 22.49
C ARG A 250 6.35 1.31 21.00
N LEU A 251 7.40 1.01 20.23
CA LEU A 251 7.28 0.74 18.80
C LEU A 251 6.34 -0.44 18.51
N ALA A 252 6.44 -1.54 19.26
CA ALA A 252 5.55 -2.68 19.11
C ALA A 252 4.07 -2.32 19.42
N CYS A 253 3.81 -1.50 20.44
CA CYS A 253 2.46 -1.03 20.77
C CYS A 253 1.92 -0.05 19.73
N GLU A 254 2.77 0.82 19.16
CA GLU A 254 2.39 1.67 18.02
C GLU A 254 2.00 0.82 16.80
N MET A 255 2.75 -0.27 16.50
CA MET A 255 2.37 -1.22 15.44
C MET A 255 0.97 -1.80 15.67
N VAL A 256 0.65 -2.25 16.89
CA VAL A 256 -0.68 -2.79 17.23
C VAL A 256 -1.78 -1.79 16.86
N LYS A 257 -1.60 -0.51 17.19
CA LYS A 257 -2.55 0.54 16.87
C LYS A 257 -2.73 0.76 15.37
N TYR A 258 -1.64 0.85 14.60
CA TYR A 258 -1.73 1.02 13.14
C TYR A 258 -2.49 -0.13 12.49
N TRP A 259 -2.13 -1.37 12.84
CA TRP A 259 -2.73 -2.55 12.23
C TRP A 259 -4.18 -2.80 12.70
N GLN A 260 -4.51 -2.47 13.94
CA GLN A 260 -5.90 -2.48 14.42
C GLN A 260 -6.74 -1.50 13.59
N GLN A 261 -6.31 -0.24 13.48
CA GLN A 261 -7.05 0.74 12.69
C GLN A 261 -7.14 0.34 11.22
N ALA A 262 -6.08 -0.25 10.65
CA ALA A 262 -6.13 -0.76 9.28
C ALA A 262 -7.18 -1.88 9.14
N GLN A 263 -7.23 -2.81 10.09
CA GLN A 263 -8.22 -3.89 10.10
C GLN A 263 -9.65 -3.36 10.20
N ASP A 264 -9.90 -2.41 11.11
CA ASP A 264 -11.23 -1.82 11.33
C ASP A 264 -11.77 -1.15 10.07
N ASN A 265 -10.88 -0.57 9.24
CA ASN A 265 -11.25 0.08 7.99
C ASN A 265 -11.63 -0.90 6.86
N ILE A 266 -11.17 -2.17 6.89
CA ILE A 266 -11.43 -3.15 5.81
C ILE A 266 -12.27 -4.36 6.20
N MET A 267 -12.47 -4.62 7.50
CA MET A 267 -13.09 -5.86 7.96
C MET A 267 -14.53 -6.09 7.46
N ASN A 268 -15.25 -5.00 7.16
CA ASN A 268 -16.64 -5.03 6.69
C ASN A 268 -16.79 -4.75 5.19
N LEU A 269 -15.67 -4.68 4.44
CA LEU A 269 -15.69 -4.41 3.01
C LEU A 269 -15.77 -5.72 2.19
N PRO A 270 -16.36 -5.70 0.99
CA PRO A 270 -16.55 -6.88 0.14
C PRO A 270 -15.25 -7.29 -0.59
N LEU A 271 -14.17 -7.48 0.15
CA LEU A 271 -12.87 -7.97 -0.34
C LEU A 271 -12.90 -9.50 -0.54
N ALA A 272 -13.77 -9.97 -1.43
CA ALA A 272 -14.10 -11.38 -1.59
C ALA A 272 -13.30 -12.09 -2.71
N ASN A 273 -12.65 -11.34 -3.59
CA ASN A 273 -11.80 -11.92 -4.62
C ASN A 273 -10.42 -12.32 -4.04
N GLY A 274 -9.61 -13.08 -4.80
CA GLY A 274 -8.32 -13.58 -4.28
C GLY A 274 -7.36 -12.50 -3.78
N TRP A 275 -7.30 -11.34 -4.45
CA TRP A 275 -6.46 -10.22 -4.01
C TRP A 275 -7.02 -9.54 -2.75
N GLY A 276 -8.34 -9.29 -2.70
CA GLY A 276 -8.99 -8.72 -1.54
C GLY A 276 -8.89 -9.62 -0.31
N GLU A 277 -9.09 -10.93 -0.48
CA GLU A 277 -8.94 -11.91 0.62
C GLU A 277 -7.50 -11.91 1.14
N LYS A 278 -6.52 -11.87 0.22
CA LYS A 278 -5.10 -11.82 0.56
C LYS A 278 -4.75 -10.53 1.32
N HIS A 279 -5.30 -9.38 0.94
CA HIS A 279 -5.14 -8.12 1.65
C HIS A 279 -5.70 -8.19 3.08
N ARG A 280 -6.91 -8.73 3.25
CA ARG A 280 -7.51 -8.93 4.58
C ARG A 280 -6.67 -9.87 5.46
N LEU A 281 -6.15 -10.96 4.88
CA LEU A 281 -5.26 -11.89 5.57
C LEU A 281 -3.95 -11.23 5.97
N PHE A 282 -3.36 -10.40 5.11
CA PHE A 282 -2.13 -9.69 5.42
C PHE A 282 -2.29 -8.74 6.61
N VAL A 283 -3.32 -7.90 6.60
CA VAL A 283 -3.61 -6.95 7.69
C VAL A 283 -3.87 -7.71 8.99
N LYS A 284 -4.68 -8.78 8.95
CA LYS A 284 -4.93 -9.61 10.13
C LYS A 284 -3.66 -10.29 10.64
N TRP A 285 -2.84 -10.87 9.77
CA TRP A 285 -1.56 -11.47 10.13
C TRP A 285 -0.67 -10.44 10.85
N LYS A 286 -0.45 -9.27 10.23
CA LYS A 286 0.43 -8.24 10.80
C LYS A 286 -0.10 -7.64 12.09
N TYR A 287 -1.42 -7.52 12.24
CA TYR A 287 -2.04 -7.14 13.51
C TYR A 287 -1.71 -8.13 14.64
N ILE A 288 -1.92 -9.42 14.40
CA ILE A 288 -1.64 -10.47 15.39
C ILE A 288 -0.13 -10.59 15.68
N GLU A 289 0.71 -10.44 14.68
CA GLU A 289 2.17 -10.39 14.86
C GLU A 289 2.61 -9.18 15.71
N ALA A 290 2.01 -8.01 15.50
CA ALA A 290 2.26 -6.83 16.31
C ALA A 290 1.84 -7.05 17.78
N LYS A 291 0.71 -7.73 18.02
CA LYS A 291 0.29 -8.10 19.38
C LYS A 291 1.32 -9.00 20.05
N ALA A 292 1.82 -10.03 19.34
CA ALA A 292 2.86 -10.90 19.86
C ALA A 292 4.11 -10.10 20.29
N ALA A 293 4.58 -9.18 19.45
CA ALA A 293 5.71 -8.31 19.77
C ALA A 293 5.44 -7.40 20.98
N ALA A 294 4.26 -6.77 21.03
CA ALA A 294 3.89 -5.83 22.08
C ALA A 294 3.78 -6.52 23.44
N TYR A 295 3.10 -7.66 23.50
CA TYR A 295 2.99 -8.47 24.72
C TYR A 295 4.33 -9.02 25.17
N TYR A 296 5.21 -9.43 24.24
CA TYR A 296 6.54 -9.90 24.58
C TYR A 296 7.37 -8.82 25.28
N TYR A 297 7.52 -7.64 24.67
CA TYR A 297 8.29 -6.55 25.30
C TYR A 297 7.61 -5.98 26.54
N HIS A 298 6.28 -6.03 26.62
CA HIS A 298 5.56 -5.65 27.83
C HIS A 298 5.82 -6.63 28.97
N GLY A 299 5.78 -7.93 28.70
CA GLY A 299 6.11 -8.99 29.66
C GLY A 299 7.55 -8.85 30.18
N LEU A 300 8.52 -8.59 29.30
CA LEU A 300 9.91 -8.35 29.72
C LEU A 300 10.04 -7.16 30.68
N ILE A 301 9.32 -6.06 30.44
CA ILE A 301 9.36 -4.89 31.34
C ILE A 301 8.66 -5.17 32.66
N LEU A 302 7.54 -5.90 32.65
CA LEU A 302 6.85 -6.29 33.89
C LEU A 302 7.73 -7.21 34.76
N ASP A 303 8.55 -8.04 34.12
CA ASP A 303 9.49 -8.95 34.79
C ASP A 303 10.63 -8.21 35.51
N GLU A 304 10.96 -6.98 35.10
CA GLU A 304 11.90 -6.11 35.82
C GLU A 304 11.31 -5.54 37.14
N GLY A 305 10.00 -5.70 37.37
CA GLY A 305 9.34 -5.25 38.59
C GLY A 305 9.62 -6.18 39.78
N ASN A 306 9.71 -5.62 40.99
CA ASN A 306 10.09 -6.35 42.21
C ASN A 306 8.92 -6.95 43.02
N THR A 307 7.74 -7.13 42.40
CA THR A 307 6.55 -7.60 43.10
C THR A 307 6.04 -8.93 42.54
N GLU A 308 5.48 -9.80 43.39
CA GLU A 308 4.84 -11.04 42.93
C GLU A 308 3.74 -10.77 41.88
N LYS A 309 2.98 -9.68 42.07
CA LYS A 309 1.97 -9.23 41.11
C LYS A 309 2.57 -8.88 39.75
N SER A 310 3.70 -8.14 39.71
CA SER A 310 4.37 -7.78 38.45
C SER A 310 4.92 -9.02 37.75
N HIS A 311 5.47 -9.99 38.49
CA HIS A 311 5.91 -11.26 37.91
C HIS A 311 4.74 -12.10 37.37
N GLY A 312 3.61 -12.15 38.08
CA GLY A 312 2.39 -12.80 37.59
C GLY A 312 1.88 -12.19 36.28
N MET A 313 1.84 -10.86 36.20
CA MET A 313 1.47 -10.14 34.97
C MET A 313 2.49 -10.38 33.84
N ALA A 314 3.79 -10.47 34.15
CA ALA A 314 4.83 -10.76 33.18
C ALA A 314 4.63 -12.14 32.54
N VAL A 315 4.32 -13.16 33.35
CA VAL A 315 4.03 -14.52 32.86
C VAL A 315 2.81 -14.52 31.95
N ALA A 316 1.71 -13.88 32.35
CA ALA A 316 0.50 -13.79 31.53
C ALA A 316 0.77 -13.07 30.20
N ALA A 317 1.55 -11.98 30.21
CA ALA A 317 1.94 -11.27 28.99
C ALA A 317 2.81 -12.12 28.06
N LEU A 318 3.80 -12.85 28.58
CA LEU A 318 4.66 -13.72 27.76
C LEU A 318 3.87 -14.90 27.16
N GLN A 319 2.93 -15.47 27.92
CA GLN A 319 2.03 -16.50 27.40
C GLN A 319 1.14 -15.97 26.27
N ALA A 320 0.55 -14.78 26.46
CA ALA A 320 -0.22 -14.13 25.40
C ALA A 320 0.64 -13.89 24.14
N ALA A 321 1.89 -13.47 24.31
CA ALA A 321 2.82 -13.28 23.20
C ALA A 321 3.09 -14.57 22.42
N ASP A 322 3.29 -15.71 23.10
CA ASP A 322 3.51 -17.01 22.47
C ASP A 322 2.26 -17.51 21.71
N GLU A 323 1.07 -17.32 22.27
CA GLU A 323 -0.18 -17.68 21.59
C GLU A 323 -0.45 -16.82 20.35
N TYR A 324 -0.30 -15.50 20.45
CA TYR A 324 -0.39 -14.62 19.28
C TYR A 324 0.67 -14.95 18.24
N PHE A 325 1.88 -15.34 18.66
CA PHE A 325 2.93 -15.75 17.73
C PHE A 325 2.60 -17.06 16.99
N LYS A 326 1.98 -18.04 17.66
CA LYS A 326 1.48 -19.25 17.00
C LYS A 326 0.35 -18.94 16.02
N GLU A 327 -0.57 -18.06 16.39
CA GLU A 327 -1.65 -17.63 15.50
C GLU A 327 -1.12 -16.85 14.29
N SER A 328 -0.14 -15.96 14.48
CA SER A 328 0.45 -15.18 13.40
C SER A 328 1.08 -16.08 12.34
N LYS A 329 1.76 -17.17 12.74
CA LYS A 329 2.30 -18.17 11.80
C LYS A 329 1.22 -18.82 10.93
N LYS A 330 0.08 -19.21 11.53
CA LYS A 330 -1.05 -19.80 10.78
C LYS A 330 -1.63 -18.80 9.78
N LEU A 331 -1.79 -17.55 10.18
CA LEU A 331 -2.28 -16.48 9.30
C LEU A 331 -1.28 -16.17 8.18
N CYS A 332 0.01 -16.23 8.46
CA CYS A 332 1.08 -16.07 7.48
C CYS A 332 1.07 -17.19 6.42
N GLU A 333 0.88 -18.45 6.85
CA GLU A 333 0.74 -19.60 5.95
C GLU A 333 -0.51 -19.45 5.07
N ALA A 334 -1.65 -19.07 5.66
CA ALA A 334 -2.88 -18.79 4.93
C ALA A 334 -2.67 -17.67 3.89
N PHE A 335 -2.09 -16.54 4.28
CA PHE A 335 -1.75 -15.44 3.38
C PHE A 335 -0.90 -15.92 2.19
N ASN A 336 0.11 -16.75 2.45
CA ASN A 336 1.00 -17.26 1.39
C ASN A 336 0.31 -18.27 0.46
N ALA A 337 -0.62 -19.07 0.98
CA ALA A 337 -1.39 -20.04 0.21
C ALA A 337 -2.50 -19.39 -0.63
N THR A 338 -3.12 -18.31 -0.16
CA THR A 338 -4.19 -17.60 -0.89
C THR A 338 -3.67 -17.03 -2.21
N LEU A 339 -4.42 -17.25 -3.29
CA LEU A 339 -4.07 -16.78 -4.61
C LEU A 339 -4.22 -15.25 -4.72
N PRO A 340 -3.26 -14.55 -5.35
CA PRO A 340 -2.05 -15.09 -5.96
C PRO A 340 -1.03 -15.56 -4.89
N SER A 341 -0.47 -16.76 -5.04
CA SER A 341 0.39 -17.35 -4.01
C SER A 341 1.65 -16.52 -3.74
N SER A 342 2.17 -16.53 -2.52
CA SER A 342 3.39 -15.80 -2.16
C SER A 342 4.32 -16.64 -1.30
N ARG A 343 5.52 -16.12 -1.06
CA ARG A 343 6.48 -16.69 -0.14
C ARG A 343 7.10 -15.60 0.71
N ASN A 344 7.48 -15.92 1.93
CA ASN A 344 8.31 -15.02 2.71
C ASN A 344 9.77 -15.20 2.30
N PRO A 345 10.55 -14.12 2.25
CA PRO A 345 12.00 -14.23 2.20
C PRO A 345 12.53 -14.90 3.49
N PRO A 346 13.80 -15.36 3.50
CA PRO A 346 14.45 -15.83 4.71
C PRO A 346 14.26 -14.85 5.87
N LEU A 347 13.91 -15.36 7.06
CA LEU A 347 13.60 -14.50 8.20
C LEU A 347 14.77 -13.56 8.54
N TRP A 348 14.46 -12.28 8.69
CA TRP A 348 15.40 -11.26 9.12
C TRP A 348 14.70 -10.24 10.04
N GLY A 349 15.48 -9.37 10.69
CA GLY A 349 14.96 -8.28 11.52
C GLY A 349 14.05 -8.74 12.67
N THR A 350 12.94 -8.02 12.87
CA THR A 350 11.95 -8.24 13.93
C THR A 350 11.48 -9.69 13.98
N MET A 351 11.06 -10.24 12.84
CA MET A 351 10.45 -11.58 12.79
C MET A 351 11.45 -12.69 13.13
N LYS A 352 12.72 -12.56 12.71
CA LYS A 352 13.76 -13.52 13.09
C LYS A 352 13.97 -13.52 14.60
N TYR A 353 14.12 -12.34 15.20
CA TYR A 353 14.35 -12.19 16.63
C TYR A 353 13.18 -12.75 17.44
N LEU A 354 11.95 -12.35 17.13
CA LEU A 354 10.77 -12.79 17.87
C LEU A 354 10.55 -14.31 17.74
N CYS A 355 10.81 -14.89 16.56
CA CYS A 355 10.71 -16.34 16.36
C CYS A 355 11.68 -17.14 17.21
N GLU A 356 12.87 -16.61 17.47
CA GLU A 356 13.85 -17.27 18.32
C GLU A 356 13.58 -17.03 19.81
N LYS A 357 13.07 -15.85 20.17
CA LYS A 357 13.00 -15.39 21.56
C LYS A 357 11.69 -15.69 22.26
N ILE A 358 10.54 -15.42 21.64
CA ILE A 358 9.23 -15.60 22.28
C ILE A 358 9.06 -17.03 22.83
N PRO A 359 9.31 -18.11 22.05
CA PRO A 359 9.11 -19.47 22.58
C PRO A 359 10.11 -19.84 23.68
N LYS A 360 11.37 -19.37 23.57
CA LYS A 360 12.43 -19.68 24.55
C LYS A 360 12.17 -19.01 25.89
N ASP A 361 11.85 -17.72 25.86
CA ASP A 361 11.67 -16.91 27.06
C ASP A 361 10.33 -17.24 27.74
N THR A 362 9.31 -17.58 26.96
CA THR A 362 8.05 -18.09 27.52
C THR A 362 8.26 -19.46 28.18
N SER A 363 8.90 -20.42 27.51
CA SER A 363 9.14 -21.76 28.05
C SER A 363 9.98 -21.75 29.34
N SER A 364 10.99 -20.88 29.42
CA SER A 364 11.83 -20.76 30.61
C SER A 364 11.07 -20.19 31.82
N LYS A 365 10.13 -19.26 31.59
CA LYS A 365 9.31 -18.63 32.64
C LYS A 365 8.11 -19.48 33.08
N VAL A 366 7.47 -20.19 32.14
CA VAL A 366 6.29 -21.03 32.39
C VAL A 366 6.62 -22.28 33.21
N ARG A 367 7.85 -22.81 33.10
CA ARG A 367 8.31 -23.94 33.93
C ARG A 367 8.36 -23.64 35.44
N ILE A 368 8.35 -22.37 35.84
CA ILE A 368 8.46 -21.93 37.24
C ILE A 368 7.06 -21.80 37.90
N ASN A 369 5.98 -21.61 37.12
CA ASN A 369 4.62 -21.32 37.63
C ASN A 369 3.58 -22.32 37.08
N ARG A 370 3.69 -23.60 37.44
CA ARG A 370 3.02 -24.71 36.72
C ARG A 370 1.53 -24.94 37.06
N ASP A 371 0.94 -24.20 37.98
CA ASP A 371 -0.34 -24.61 38.61
C ASP A 371 -1.59 -23.81 38.19
N LEU A 372 -1.52 -22.93 37.16
CA LEU A 372 -2.61 -21.97 36.83
C LEU A 372 -3.32 -22.14 35.46
N TYR A 373 -3.21 -23.30 34.79
CA TYR A 373 -3.46 -23.39 33.33
C TYR A 373 -4.89 -23.63 32.82
N SER A 374 -5.37 -22.75 31.93
CA SER A 374 -6.20 -23.04 30.74
C SER A 374 -6.07 -21.91 29.69
N TYR A 375 -6.29 -22.19 28.38
CA TYR A 375 -6.15 -21.20 27.28
C TYR A 375 -7.05 -19.97 27.45
N GLU A 376 -8.32 -20.18 27.86
CA GLU A 376 -9.28 -19.10 28.12
C GLU A 376 -8.80 -18.17 29.24
N ARG A 377 -8.26 -18.74 30.33
CA ARG A 377 -7.70 -17.96 31.44
C ARG A 377 -6.51 -17.11 31.02
N ILE A 378 -5.68 -17.54 30.06
CA ILE A 378 -4.49 -16.79 29.61
C ILE A 378 -4.91 -15.51 28.87
N MET A 379 -5.90 -15.58 27.99
CA MET A 379 -6.40 -14.39 27.29
C MET A 379 -7.18 -13.45 28.22
N GLU A 380 -7.92 -14.00 29.19
CA GLU A 380 -8.64 -13.23 30.22
C GLU A 380 -7.71 -12.54 31.23
N THR A 381 -6.52 -13.10 31.47
CA THR A 381 -5.56 -12.59 32.47
C THR A 381 -4.45 -11.73 31.87
N ALA A 382 -4.35 -11.64 30.54
CA ALA A 382 -3.33 -10.85 29.88
C ALA A 382 -3.47 -9.36 30.24
N PRO A 383 -2.38 -8.68 30.66
CA PRO A 383 -2.45 -7.28 31.06
C PRO A 383 -2.81 -6.39 29.87
N THR A 384 -3.47 -5.25 30.15
CA THR A 384 -3.73 -4.24 29.13
C THR A 384 -2.41 -3.67 28.60
N LEU A 385 -2.26 -3.65 27.28
CA LEU A 385 -1.10 -3.03 26.65
C LEU A 385 -1.11 -1.51 26.89
N PRO A 386 0.06 -0.89 27.12
CA PRO A 386 0.17 0.55 27.29
C PRO A 386 -0.20 1.31 26.01
N ASP A 387 -0.86 2.44 26.19
CA ASP A 387 -1.31 3.30 25.11
C ASP A 387 -0.25 4.37 24.78
N PHE A 388 0.29 4.34 23.55
CA PHE A 388 1.30 5.32 23.09
C PHE A 388 0.80 6.15 21.90
N ALA A 389 1.21 7.41 21.82
CA ALA A 389 0.95 8.23 20.65
C ALA A 389 1.69 7.68 19.42
N LEU A 390 1.04 7.74 18.27
CA LEU A 390 1.60 7.33 16.99
C LEU A 390 2.65 8.35 16.52
N ALA A 391 3.90 7.90 16.37
CA ALA A 391 5.02 8.78 16.04
C ALA A 391 5.14 9.04 14.53
N LEU A 392 5.01 8.00 13.71
CA LEU A 392 5.00 8.16 12.25
C LEU A 392 3.72 8.85 11.78
N LYS A 393 3.82 9.64 10.72
CA LYS A 393 2.69 10.29 10.07
C LYS A 393 2.90 10.22 8.56
N PRO A 394 1.83 10.26 7.76
CA PRO A 394 1.96 10.45 6.32
C PRO A 394 2.83 11.67 6.02
N ASP A 395 3.63 11.59 4.95
CA ASP A 395 4.27 12.79 4.41
C ASP A 395 3.21 13.83 4.02
N ASP A 396 3.51 15.11 4.20
CA ASP A 396 2.62 16.22 3.85
C ASP A 396 2.61 16.44 2.32
N TYR A 397 2.16 15.42 1.60
CA TYR A 397 2.04 15.46 0.16
C TYR A 397 0.86 16.35 -0.23
N GLN A 398 1.14 17.33 -1.08
CA GLN A 398 0.14 18.21 -1.66
C GLN A 398 0.06 17.96 -3.17
N LEU A 399 -1.15 18.04 -3.72
CA LEU A 399 -1.34 18.04 -5.17
C LEU A 399 -0.49 19.16 -5.80
N PRO A 400 0.18 18.90 -6.93
CA PRO A 400 0.96 19.92 -7.60
C PRO A 400 0.06 21.04 -8.12
N GLN A 401 0.65 22.21 -8.35
CA GLN A 401 -0.05 23.29 -9.03
C GLN A 401 -0.41 22.89 -10.47
N VAL A 402 -1.52 23.43 -10.97
CA VAL A 402 -1.95 23.24 -12.35
C VAL A 402 -0.85 23.73 -13.29
N ASP A 403 -0.59 22.95 -14.35
CA ASP A 403 0.47 23.27 -15.29
C ASP A 403 0.26 24.67 -15.93
N PRO A 404 1.30 25.51 -16.04
CA PRO A 404 1.18 26.84 -16.63
C PRO A 404 0.58 26.88 -18.05
N SER A 405 0.62 25.78 -18.81
CA SER A 405 -0.02 25.68 -20.12
C SER A 405 -1.53 25.94 -20.09
N TRP A 406 -2.19 25.78 -18.94
CA TRP A 406 -3.62 26.05 -18.79
C TRP A 406 -3.96 27.54 -18.73
N ARG A 407 -2.99 28.42 -18.41
CA ARG A 407 -3.22 29.88 -18.37
C ARG A 407 -3.64 30.43 -19.73
N THR A 408 -3.15 29.85 -20.82
CA THR A 408 -3.49 30.30 -22.19
C THR A 408 -4.89 29.88 -22.64
N GLU A 409 -5.49 28.85 -22.01
CA GLU A 409 -6.87 28.44 -22.31
C GLU A 409 -7.88 29.38 -21.65
N ASN A 410 -7.63 29.76 -20.40
CA ASN A 410 -8.49 30.66 -19.64
C ASN A 410 -8.62 32.05 -20.29
N VAL A 411 -7.61 32.49 -21.04
CA VAL A 411 -7.64 33.77 -21.80
C VAL A 411 -8.58 33.70 -23.01
N LYS A 412 -8.75 32.53 -23.65
CA LYS A 412 -9.64 32.37 -24.81
C LYS A 412 -11.12 32.29 -24.41
N GLY A 413 -11.43 31.79 -23.22
CA GLY A 413 -12.81 31.74 -22.70
C GLY A 413 -13.40 33.10 -22.32
N GLY A 414 -12.58 34.14 -22.16
CA GLY A 414 -13.01 35.47 -21.71
C GLY A 414 -13.49 36.45 -22.80
N HIS A 415 -13.45 36.10 -24.08
CA HIS A 415 -13.75 37.03 -25.19
C HIS A 415 -15.08 36.77 -25.91
N GLY A 416 -15.98 35.99 -25.30
CA GLY A 416 -17.25 35.57 -25.92
C GLY A 416 -18.48 36.45 -25.70
N GLY A 417 -18.36 37.69 -25.19
CA GLY A 417 -19.56 38.48 -24.92
C GLY A 417 -19.33 39.96 -24.63
N ALA A 418 -19.17 40.78 -25.67
CA ALA A 418 -19.58 42.19 -25.68
C ALA A 418 -19.44 42.79 -27.09
N THR A 419 -20.38 42.49 -27.98
CA THR A 419 -20.62 43.32 -29.17
C THR A 419 -22.13 43.55 -29.31
N ASN A 420 -22.65 44.48 -28.53
CA ASN A 420 -23.89 45.16 -28.90
C ASN A 420 -23.54 46.50 -29.53
N HIS A 421 -23.67 46.52 -30.86
CA HIS A 421 -23.84 47.72 -31.64
C HIS A 421 -25.04 48.52 -31.12
N LEU A 422 -24.83 49.79 -30.80
CA LEU A 422 -25.88 50.80 -30.71
C LEU A 422 -25.77 51.70 -31.94
N ASN A 423 -26.66 51.45 -32.90
CA ASN A 423 -27.13 52.46 -33.84
C ASN A 423 -28.59 52.74 -33.47
N GLY A 424 -28.90 54.00 -33.15
CA GLY A 424 -30.20 54.51 -32.75
C GLY A 424 -30.05 55.90 -32.18
#